data_AF-A0A7H1B054-F1
#
_entry.id   AF-A0A7H1B054-F1
#
_cell.length_a   1.000
_cell.length_b   1.000
_cell.length_c   1.000
_cell.angle_alpha   90.00
_cell.angle_beta   90.00
_cell.angle_gamma   90.00
#
_symmetry.space_group_name_H-M   'P 1'
#
loop_
_entity.id
_entity.type
_entity.pdbx_description
1 polymer ?
#
loop_
_entity_poly.entity_id
_entity_poly.type
_entity_poly.pdbx_seq_one_letter_code
_entity_poly.pdbx_strand_id
1 'polypeptide(L)'
;MLKMDQSNQKLHDRNFLIDQHSPWQVSEQSNSMQNIVNTTRDFQKSYQLLKQSTELDSQFMQDVYSSLVIVNDQLIPNTNRTEMIAKFKKCLPNVNAQKFVSTYANEKFLNRSYLQLISEHPEIQNYQLKNSRNIYTVHTFKDGSIKLVATNLSDMHAKNSNYVQKYKSLGIRATVIMLKNEFPIIKYSYFMQ
;
A
#
# COMPACT_ATOMS: atom_id res chain seq x y z
N MET A 1 -27.64 -8.05 -11.15
CA MET A 1 -26.62 -8.94 -10.56
C MET A 1 -25.62 -9.29 -11.68
N LEU A 2 -24.56 -8.50 -11.82
CA LEU A 2 -23.59 -8.65 -12.90
C LEU A 2 -22.57 -9.72 -12.51
N LYS A 3 -22.54 -10.83 -13.26
CA LYS A 3 -21.53 -11.88 -13.15
C LYS A 3 -20.18 -11.29 -13.54
N MET A 4 -19.29 -11.16 -12.56
CA MET A 4 -17.90 -10.82 -12.77
C MET A 4 -17.25 -11.99 -13.53
N ASP A 5 -16.62 -11.68 -14.66
CA ASP A 5 -16.05 -12.66 -15.59
C ASP A 5 -14.83 -13.35 -14.95
N GLN A 6 -14.89 -14.68 -14.83
CA GLN A 6 -13.86 -15.51 -14.18
C GLN A 6 -12.48 -15.39 -14.87
N SER A 7 -12.45 -14.91 -16.12
CA SER A 7 -11.23 -14.61 -16.86
C SER A 7 -10.48 -13.40 -16.29
N ASN A 8 -11.18 -12.33 -15.90
CA ASN A 8 -10.60 -11.15 -15.27
C ASN A 8 -10.10 -11.48 -13.86
N GLN A 9 -10.81 -12.32 -13.12
CA GLN A 9 -10.40 -12.77 -11.78
C GLN A 9 -9.09 -13.57 -11.82
N LYS A 10 -8.93 -14.47 -12.80
CA LYS A 10 -7.67 -15.21 -13.01
C LYS A 10 -6.50 -14.34 -13.47
N LEU A 11 -6.75 -13.28 -14.25
CA LEU A 11 -5.72 -12.31 -14.63
C LEU A 11 -5.34 -11.39 -13.47
N HIS A 12 -6.33 -11.00 -12.65
CA HIS A 12 -6.12 -10.28 -11.40
C HIS A 12 -5.22 -11.09 -10.48
N ASP A 13 -5.56 -12.35 -10.20
CA ASP A 13 -4.76 -13.20 -9.32
C ASP A 13 -3.34 -13.39 -9.86
N ARG A 14 -3.12 -13.54 -11.17
CA ARG A 14 -1.77 -13.61 -11.75
C ARG A 14 -0.95 -12.31 -11.62
N ASN A 15 -1.58 -11.14 -11.73
CA ASN A 15 -0.91 -9.85 -11.52
C ASN A 15 -0.66 -9.53 -10.02
N PHE A 16 -1.31 -10.27 -9.12
CA PHE A 16 -1.06 -10.28 -7.68
C PHE A 16 -0.04 -11.36 -7.27
N LEU A 17 0.09 -12.45 -8.03
CA LEU A 17 0.98 -13.60 -7.79
C LEU A 17 2.42 -13.41 -8.30
N ILE A 18 2.87 -12.18 -8.50
CA ILE A 18 4.32 -11.96 -8.47
C ILE A 18 4.70 -12.23 -7.02
N ASP A 19 5.35 -13.38 -6.82
CA ASP A 19 6.00 -13.89 -5.61
C ASP A 19 5.30 -15.18 -5.05
N GLN A 20 5.38 -16.30 -5.79
CA GLN A 20 4.92 -17.63 -5.33
C GLN A 20 5.86 -18.27 -4.29
N HIS A 21 7.04 -17.66 -4.05
CA HIS A 21 7.96 -17.98 -2.95
C HIS A 21 8.00 -16.86 -1.91
N SER A 22 6.99 -16.00 -1.92
CA SER A 22 6.97 -14.83 -1.09
C SER A 22 6.73 -15.16 0.37
N PRO A 23 7.43 -14.50 1.30
CA PRO A 23 7.03 -14.54 2.69
C PRO A 23 5.70 -13.81 2.95
N TRP A 24 5.18 -13.06 1.97
CA TRP A 24 3.95 -12.28 2.09
C TRP A 24 2.70 -13.17 2.16
N GLN A 25 2.12 -13.26 3.34
CA GLN A 25 0.79 -13.83 3.58
C GLN A 25 -0.27 -12.82 3.18
N VAL A 26 -1.11 -13.18 2.20
CA VAL A 26 -2.26 -12.38 1.81
C VAL A 26 -3.37 -12.60 2.81
N SER A 27 -3.95 -11.51 3.28
CA SER A 27 -5.12 -11.53 4.14
C SER A 27 -6.34 -12.08 3.39
N GLU A 28 -6.80 -13.28 3.77
CA GLU A 28 -8.09 -13.83 3.35
C GLU A 28 -9.27 -13.10 4.03
N GLN A 29 -9.02 -12.45 5.17
CA GLN A 29 -10.01 -11.69 5.95
C GLN A 29 -10.22 -10.24 5.49
N SER A 30 -9.63 -9.83 4.35
CA SER A 30 -9.77 -8.47 3.83
C SER A 30 -11.23 -8.05 3.58
N ASN A 31 -12.16 -9.02 3.60
CA ASN A 31 -13.60 -8.82 3.43
C ASN A 31 -14.44 -8.92 4.72
N SER A 32 -13.90 -9.35 5.87
CA SER A 32 -14.72 -9.69 7.05
C SER A 32 -14.68 -8.68 8.19
N MET A 33 -13.61 -7.88 8.33
CA MET A 33 -13.56 -6.87 9.37
C MET A 33 -14.30 -5.59 8.94
N GLN A 34 -15.40 -5.27 9.61
CA GLN A 34 -16.23 -4.07 9.36
C GLN A 34 -15.39 -2.77 9.24
N ASN A 35 -14.31 -2.68 10.02
CA ASN A 35 -13.39 -1.54 10.00
C ASN A 35 -12.56 -1.44 8.70
N ILE A 36 -12.22 -2.58 8.06
CA ILE A 36 -11.55 -2.62 6.77
C ILE A 36 -12.49 -2.12 5.66
N VAL A 37 -13.74 -2.57 5.68
CA VAL A 37 -14.78 -2.13 4.74
C VAL A 37 -15.03 -0.62 4.86
N ASN A 38 -15.12 -0.10 6.08
CA ASN A 38 -15.35 1.32 6.32
C ASN A 38 -14.19 2.18 5.83
N THR A 39 -12.93 1.82 6.10
CA THR A 39 -11.79 2.61 5.62
C THR A 39 -11.53 2.46 4.14
N THR A 40 -11.77 1.28 3.55
CA THR A 40 -11.80 1.14 2.10
C THR A 40 -12.80 2.12 1.50
N ARG A 41 -14.00 2.22 2.08
CA ARG A 41 -15.00 3.20 1.68
C ARG A 41 -14.55 4.65 1.88
N ASP A 42 -13.84 4.96 2.96
CA ASP A 42 -13.34 6.31 3.24
C ASP A 42 -12.26 6.73 2.24
N PHE A 43 -11.27 5.88 1.96
CA PHE A 43 -10.29 6.14 0.91
C PHE A 43 -10.93 6.24 -0.47
N GLN A 44 -11.93 5.39 -0.76
CA GLN A 44 -12.71 5.49 -1.99
C GLN A 44 -13.47 6.82 -2.07
N LYS A 45 -14.09 7.29 -0.97
CA LYS A 45 -14.75 8.61 -0.91
C LYS A 45 -13.76 9.75 -1.08
N SER A 46 -12.64 9.75 -0.36
CA SER A 46 -11.57 10.74 -0.52
C SER A 46 -11.05 10.79 -1.95
N TYR A 47 -10.90 9.63 -2.59
CA TYR A 47 -10.52 9.57 -4.00
C TYR A 47 -11.59 10.18 -4.91
N GLN A 48 -12.88 9.92 -4.68
CA GLN A 48 -13.96 10.52 -5.46
C GLN A 48 -14.03 12.05 -5.28
N LEU A 49 -13.77 12.57 -4.07
CA LEU A 49 -13.66 14.00 -3.82
C LEU A 49 -12.45 14.61 -4.54
N LEU A 50 -11.29 13.96 -4.47
CA LEU A 50 -10.06 14.42 -5.15
C LEU A 50 -10.14 14.34 -6.67
N LYS A 51 -10.95 13.44 -7.25
CA LYS A 51 -11.22 13.46 -8.70
C LYS A 51 -11.74 14.82 -9.16
N GLN A 52 -12.56 15.48 -8.34
CA GLN A 52 -13.18 16.76 -8.62
C GLN A 52 -12.25 17.96 -8.37
N SER A 53 -11.17 17.77 -7.61
CA SER A 53 -10.14 18.79 -7.37
C SER A 53 -9.08 18.80 -8.47
N THR A 54 -8.36 19.91 -8.66
CA THR A 54 -7.15 19.96 -9.51
C THR A 54 -5.86 19.65 -8.74
N GLU A 55 -5.96 19.48 -7.41
CA GLU A 55 -4.81 19.35 -6.52
C GLU A 55 -4.51 17.89 -6.15
N LEU A 56 -3.26 17.66 -5.71
CA LEU A 56 -2.87 16.40 -5.05
C LEU A 56 -3.29 16.44 -3.59
N ASP A 57 -3.39 15.27 -2.96
CA ASP A 57 -3.60 15.19 -1.52
C ASP A 57 -2.53 16.00 -0.75
N SER A 58 -2.95 16.81 0.22
CA SER A 58 -2.05 17.71 0.94
C SER A 58 -1.00 16.95 1.76
N GLN A 59 -1.31 15.72 2.17
CA GLN A 59 -0.42 14.83 2.92
C GLN A 59 0.54 14.05 2.01
N PHE A 60 0.36 14.12 0.69
CA PHE A 60 1.23 13.41 -0.24
C PHE A 60 2.68 13.90 -0.12
N MET A 61 3.58 12.92 0.04
CA MET A 61 5.02 13.13 0.21
C MET A 61 5.36 14.08 1.38
N GLN A 62 4.57 14.10 2.46
CA GLN A 62 4.97 14.81 3.68
C GLN A 62 6.10 14.08 4.43
N ASP A 63 6.11 12.75 4.40
CA ASP A 63 7.09 11.91 5.09
C ASP A 63 8.36 11.67 4.24
N VAL A 64 8.92 12.78 3.73
CA VAL A 64 10.02 12.81 2.75
C VAL A 64 11.18 11.90 3.16
N TYR A 65 11.59 11.94 4.44
CA TYR A 65 12.81 11.27 4.89
C TYR A 65 12.67 9.79 5.26
N SER A 66 11.46 9.30 5.56
CA SER A 66 11.21 7.92 5.99
C SER A 66 10.70 7.01 4.86
N SER A 67 10.58 7.55 3.65
CA SER A 67 9.88 6.90 2.54
C SER A 67 10.70 6.82 1.25
N LEU A 68 10.67 5.65 0.61
CA LEU A 68 11.15 5.43 -0.75
C LEU A 68 9.98 5.49 -1.73
N VAL A 69 10.09 6.23 -2.82
CA VAL A 69 9.03 6.31 -3.84
C VAL A 69 9.59 5.90 -5.20
N ILE A 70 8.99 4.87 -5.80
CA ILE A 70 9.37 4.32 -7.11
C ILE A 70 8.15 4.44 -8.03
N VAL A 71 8.34 5.01 -9.21
CA VAL A 71 7.26 5.21 -10.21
C VAL A 71 7.75 4.68 -11.54
N ASN A 72 7.08 3.65 -12.08
CA ASN A 72 7.43 3.02 -13.35
C ASN A 72 8.93 2.68 -13.42
N ASP A 73 9.41 1.99 -12.38
CA ASP A 73 10.80 1.58 -12.19
C ASP A 73 11.82 2.73 -12.03
N GLN A 74 11.34 3.97 -11.94
CA GLN A 74 12.17 5.15 -11.66
C GLN A 74 12.08 5.54 -10.19
N LEU A 75 13.23 5.58 -9.53
CA LEU A 75 13.32 6.10 -8.16
C LEU A 75 13.12 7.61 -8.17
N ILE A 76 12.20 8.11 -7.35
CA ILE A 76 12.07 9.52 -7.03
C ILE A 76 13.08 9.81 -5.90
N PRO A 77 14.13 10.62 -6.15
CA PRO A 77 15.12 10.92 -5.13
C PRO A 77 14.49 11.64 -3.95
N ASN A 78 14.91 11.24 -2.76
CA ASN A 78 14.53 11.87 -1.51
C ASN A 78 15.27 13.21 -1.35
N THR A 79 14.65 14.31 -1.79
CA THR A 79 15.21 15.66 -1.68
C THR A 79 14.33 16.55 -0.81
N ASN A 80 13.54 17.45 -1.40
CA ASN A 80 12.49 18.18 -0.71
C ASN A 80 11.14 17.90 -1.37
N ARG A 81 10.06 18.15 -0.63
CA ARG A 81 8.69 17.84 -1.08
C ARG A 81 8.37 18.45 -2.44
N THR A 82 8.76 19.69 -2.70
CA THR A 82 8.48 20.39 -3.97
C THR A 82 9.14 19.70 -5.15
N GLU A 83 10.43 19.38 -5.04
CA GLU A 83 11.18 18.67 -6.07
C GLU A 83 10.68 17.24 -6.28
N MET A 84 10.34 16.54 -5.20
CA MET A 84 9.78 15.19 -5.29
C MET A 84 8.44 15.21 -6.01
N ILE A 85 7.54 16.16 -5.71
CA ILE A 85 6.27 16.32 -6.42
C ILE A 85 6.53 16.65 -7.90
N ALA A 86 7.48 17.51 -8.21
CA ALA A 86 7.81 17.85 -9.60
C ALA A 86 8.31 16.63 -10.39
N LYS A 87 9.24 15.85 -9.81
CA LYS A 87 9.76 14.61 -10.40
C LYS A 87 8.66 13.56 -10.52
N PHE A 88 7.84 13.38 -9.49
CA PHE A 88 6.68 12.49 -9.51
C PHE A 88 5.73 12.82 -10.67
N LYS A 89 5.34 14.09 -10.83
CA LYS A 89 4.49 14.54 -11.94
C LYS A 89 5.11 14.28 -13.31
N LYS A 90 6.45 14.37 -13.41
CA LYS A 90 7.19 14.03 -14.63
C LYS A 90 7.18 12.53 -14.91
N CYS A 91 7.36 11.68 -13.90
CA CYS A 91 7.34 10.21 -14.02
C CYS A 91 5.93 9.64 -14.22
N LEU A 92 4.90 10.37 -13.77
CA LEU A 92 3.49 10.01 -13.92
C LEU A 92 2.68 11.17 -14.52
N PRO A 93 2.73 11.42 -15.84
CA PRO A 93 2.10 12.60 -16.45
C PRO A 93 0.57 12.62 -16.36
N ASN A 94 -0.07 11.47 -16.19
CA ASN A 94 -1.53 11.36 -16.12
C ASN A 94 -2.06 11.94 -14.79
N VAL A 95 -2.81 13.05 -14.86
CA VAL A 95 -3.35 13.75 -13.68
C VAL A 95 -4.26 12.87 -12.82
N ASN A 96 -5.09 12.01 -13.42
CA ASN A 96 -5.96 11.10 -12.66
C ASN A 96 -5.15 10.03 -11.91
N ALA A 97 -4.06 9.57 -12.52
CA ALA A 97 -3.11 8.68 -11.89
C ALA A 97 -2.37 9.37 -10.73
N GLN A 98 -1.95 10.62 -10.93
CA GLN A 98 -1.32 11.43 -9.88
C GLN A 98 -2.23 11.57 -8.67
N LYS A 99 -3.51 11.94 -8.89
CA LYS A 99 -4.52 12.06 -7.82
C LYS A 99 -4.68 10.75 -7.06
N PHE A 100 -4.85 9.66 -7.79
CA PHE A 100 -4.97 8.34 -7.19
C PHE A 100 -3.78 7.97 -6.32
N VAL A 101 -2.57 8.06 -6.86
CA VAL A 101 -1.37 7.76 -6.06
C VAL A 101 -1.32 8.68 -4.85
N SER A 102 -1.59 9.98 -5.01
CA SER A 102 -1.57 10.93 -3.89
C SER A 102 -2.57 10.58 -2.77
N THR A 103 -3.73 10.02 -3.12
CA THR A 103 -4.75 9.60 -2.14
C THR A 103 -4.33 8.36 -1.34
N TYR A 104 -3.62 7.42 -1.95
CA TYR A 104 -3.33 6.12 -1.35
C TYR A 104 -1.87 5.98 -0.87
N ALA A 105 -0.95 6.83 -1.32
CA ALA A 105 0.45 6.83 -0.89
C ALA A 105 0.63 7.65 0.40
N ASN A 106 0.08 7.15 1.50
CA ASN A 106 0.26 7.69 2.84
C ASN A 106 0.28 6.57 3.88
N GLU A 107 0.82 6.86 5.07
CA GLU A 107 0.96 5.86 6.14
C GLU A 107 -0.38 5.31 6.63
N LYS A 108 -1.46 6.11 6.57
CA LYS A 108 -2.80 5.64 6.97
C LYS A 108 -3.28 4.48 6.10
N PHE A 109 -2.82 4.39 4.85
CA PHE A 109 -3.14 3.27 3.97
C PHE A 109 -2.51 1.95 4.47
N LEU A 110 -1.32 2.03 5.07
CA LEU A 110 -0.61 0.88 5.67
C LEU A 110 -1.18 0.48 7.03
N ASN A 111 -1.71 1.42 7.81
CA ASN A 111 -2.26 1.16 9.15
C ASN A 111 -3.28 0.01 9.19
N ARG A 112 -4.04 -0.21 8.11
CA ARG A 112 -5.01 -1.33 8.05
C ARG A 112 -4.33 -2.69 7.96
N SER A 113 -3.27 -2.80 7.17
CA SER A 113 -2.44 -4.01 7.14
C SER A 113 -1.83 -4.29 8.51
N TYR A 114 -1.44 -3.24 9.23
CA TYR A 114 -0.86 -3.36 10.57
C TYR A 114 -1.88 -3.79 11.64
N LEU A 115 -3.07 -3.17 11.65
CA LEU A 115 -4.15 -3.54 12.57
C LEU A 115 -4.59 -4.99 12.37
N GLN A 116 -4.64 -5.44 11.10
CA GLN A 116 -4.96 -6.82 10.81
C GLN A 116 -3.90 -7.78 11.33
N LEU A 117 -2.64 -7.50 11.03
CA LEU A 117 -1.52 -8.27 11.55
C LEU A 117 -1.59 -8.41 13.08
N ILE A 118 -1.83 -7.33 13.83
CA ILE A 118 -1.94 -7.40 15.29
C ILE A 118 -3.12 -8.27 15.74
N SER A 119 -4.24 -8.23 15.01
CA SER A 119 -5.42 -9.05 15.31
C SER A 119 -5.15 -10.54 15.12
N GLU A 120 -4.35 -10.90 14.11
CA GLU A 120 -4.02 -12.30 13.79
C GLU A 120 -2.82 -12.81 14.60
N HIS A 121 -1.93 -11.89 14.98
CA HIS A 121 -0.67 -12.18 15.67
C HIS A 121 -0.48 -11.23 16.87
N PRO A 122 -1.28 -11.39 17.93
CA PRO A 122 -1.20 -10.53 19.12
C PRO A 122 0.17 -10.61 19.81
N GLU A 123 0.97 -11.65 19.57
CA GLU A 123 2.32 -11.77 20.10
C GLU A 123 3.27 -10.64 19.66
N ILE A 124 2.94 -9.92 18.58
CA ILE A 124 3.73 -8.76 18.11
C ILE A 124 3.82 -7.66 19.17
N GLN A 125 2.87 -7.58 20.11
CA GLN A 125 2.95 -6.62 21.21
C GLN A 125 4.21 -6.77 22.08
N ASN A 126 4.86 -7.94 22.05
CA ASN A 126 6.11 -8.21 22.75
C ASN A 126 7.36 -7.70 22.02
N TYR A 127 7.20 -7.17 20.81
CA TYR A 127 8.29 -6.66 19.98
C TYR A 127 8.26 -5.13 19.88
N GLN A 128 9.45 -4.54 19.84
CA GLN A 128 9.68 -3.16 19.43
C GLN A 128 10.11 -3.16 17.96
N LEU A 129 9.43 -2.37 17.14
CA LEU A 129 9.82 -2.15 15.75
C LEU A 129 10.94 -1.10 15.67
N LYS A 130 11.98 -1.40 14.90
CA LYS A 130 13.11 -0.50 14.62
C LYS A 130 13.40 -0.43 13.13
N ASN A 131 14.15 0.59 12.72
CA ASN A 131 14.58 0.79 11.34
C ASN A 131 13.43 0.74 10.32
N SER A 132 12.25 1.21 10.74
CA SER A 132 11.04 1.20 9.93
C SER A 132 11.19 2.10 8.71
N ARG A 133 10.88 1.56 7.54
CA ARG A 133 10.91 2.30 6.27
C ARG A 133 9.68 2.03 5.44
N ASN A 134 9.10 3.09 4.87
CA ASN A 134 8.01 2.98 3.92
C ASN A 134 8.55 2.93 2.49
N ILE A 135 7.93 2.14 1.64
CA ILE A 135 8.26 1.99 0.22
C ILE A 135 6.94 2.04 -0.55
N TYR A 136 6.82 3.03 -1.45
CA TYR A 136 5.68 3.21 -2.33
C TYR A 136 6.12 2.92 -3.76
N THR A 137 5.59 1.86 -4.36
CA THR A 137 5.86 1.49 -5.75
C THR A 137 4.61 1.70 -6.60
N VAL A 138 4.71 2.54 -7.61
CA VAL A 138 3.65 2.83 -8.58
C VAL A 138 4.02 2.20 -9.91
N HIS A 139 3.07 1.48 -10.49
CA HIS A 139 3.20 0.92 -11.83
C HIS A 139 1.96 1.25 -12.67
N THR A 140 2.18 1.77 -13.86
CA THR A 140 1.14 2.02 -14.87
C THR A 140 1.18 0.95 -15.95
N PHE A 141 0.06 0.31 -16.21
CA PHE A 141 -0.07 -0.70 -17.26
C PHE A 141 -0.51 -0.08 -18.59
N LYS A 142 -0.30 -0.82 -19.69
CA LYS A 142 -0.63 -0.38 -21.05
C LYS A 142 -2.13 -0.09 -21.26
N ASP A 143 -2.99 -0.76 -20.51
CA ASP A 143 -4.45 -0.57 -20.54
C ASP A 143 -4.92 0.67 -19.78
N GLY A 144 -3.99 1.42 -19.17
CA GLY A 144 -4.26 2.59 -18.36
C GLY A 144 -4.61 2.29 -16.90
N SER A 145 -4.58 1.02 -16.49
CA SER A 145 -4.69 0.65 -15.08
C SER A 145 -3.43 1.04 -14.31
N ILE A 146 -3.60 1.27 -13.01
CA ILE A 146 -2.52 1.75 -12.12
C ILE A 146 -2.51 0.89 -10.87
N LYS A 147 -1.34 0.38 -10.51
CA LYS A 147 -1.09 -0.34 -9.26
C LYS A 147 -0.19 0.49 -8.37
N LEU A 148 -0.62 0.74 -7.14
CA LEU A 148 0.21 1.25 -6.06
C LEU A 148 0.40 0.13 -5.03
N VAL A 149 1.65 -0.12 -4.66
CA VAL A 149 2.04 -1.00 -3.57
C VAL A 149 2.72 -0.15 -2.51
N ALA A 150 2.07 0.03 -1.38
CA ALA A 150 2.68 0.57 -0.17
C ALA A 150 3.21 -0.60 0.66
N THR A 151 4.47 -0.52 1.09
CA THR A 151 5.12 -1.52 1.94
C THR A 151 5.79 -0.80 3.10
N ASN A 152 5.64 -1.30 4.32
CA ASN A 152 6.51 -0.94 5.43
C ASN A 152 7.32 -2.17 5.83
N LEU A 153 8.62 -1.98 6.00
CA LEU A 153 9.55 -2.99 6.49
C LEU A 153 10.15 -2.50 7.79
N SER A 154 10.21 -3.37 8.79
CA SER A 154 10.73 -3.06 10.12
C SER A 154 11.51 -4.24 10.69
N ASP A 155 12.57 -3.93 11.44
CA ASP A 155 13.25 -4.92 12.29
C ASP A 155 12.45 -5.11 13.57
N MET A 156 12.42 -6.33 14.07
CA MET A 156 11.74 -6.70 15.30
C MET A 156 12.73 -7.07 16.40
N HIS A 157 12.59 -6.43 17.56
CA HIS A 157 13.39 -6.72 18.74
C HIS A 157 12.47 -7.07 19.90
N ALA A 158 12.77 -8.15 20.64
CA ALA A 158 12.05 -8.45 21.87
C ALA A 158 12.15 -7.26 22.85
N LYS A 159 11.01 -6.82 23.40
CA LYS A 159 10.98 -5.75 24.43
C LYS A 159 11.60 -6.19 25.76
N ASN A 160 11.53 -7.48 26.04
CA ASN A 160 12.01 -8.09 27.27
C ASN A 160 13.12 -9.10 26.94
N SER A 161 14.25 -9.03 27.64
CA SER A 161 15.37 -9.96 27.49
C SER A 161 15.01 -11.43 27.78
N ASN A 162 13.94 -11.65 28.54
CA ASN A 162 13.44 -12.98 28.90
C ASN A 162 12.50 -13.56 27.82
N TYR A 163 12.11 -12.77 26.82
CA TYR A 163 11.28 -13.24 25.72
C TYR A 163 12.16 -13.84 24.62
N VAL A 164 11.92 -15.11 24.29
CA VAL A 164 12.63 -15.80 23.21
C VAL A 164 12.20 -15.19 21.87
N GLN A 165 13.14 -14.49 21.22
CA GLN A 165 12.89 -13.85 19.94
C GLN A 165 12.61 -14.89 18.85
N LYS A 166 11.34 -14.97 18.43
CA LYS A 166 10.88 -15.87 17.37
C LYS A 166 11.03 -15.26 15.97
N TYR A 167 10.81 -13.95 15.87
CA TYR A 167 10.86 -13.22 14.61
C TYR A 167 11.90 -12.09 14.67
N LYS A 168 12.61 -11.85 13.57
CA LYS A 168 13.61 -10.80 13.39
C LYS A 168 13.11 -9.59 12.61
N SER A 169 12.08 -9.74 11.80
CA SER A 169 11.63 -8.73 10.86
C SER A 169 10.15 -8.88 10.56
N LEU A 170 9.54 -7.73 10.26
CA LEU A 170 8.15 -7.59 9.90
C LEU A 170 8.04 -6.85 8.57
N GLY A 171 7.13 -7.33 7.72
CA GLY A 171 6.64 -6.56 6.58
C GLY A 171 5.12 -6.42 6.65
N ILE A 172 4.64 -5.22 6.36
CA ILE A 172 3.21 -4.98 6.05
C ILE A 172 3.09 -4.34 4.68
N ARG A 173 2.04 -4.69 3.94
CA ARG A 173 1.85 -4.25 2.56
C ARG A 173 0.38 -4.02 2.29
N ALA A 174 0.09 -2.88 1.70
CA ALA A 174 -1.21 -2.53 1.14
C ALA A 174 -1.05 -2.32 -0.37
N THR A 175 -1.82 -3.06 -1.16
CA THR A 175 -1.84 -2.92 -2.62
C THR A 175 -3.20 -2.37 -3.03
N VAL A 176 -3.20 -1.34 -3.88
CA VAL A 176 -4.41 -0.84 -4.53
C VAL A 176 -4.23 -0.83 -6.04
N ILE A 177 -5.22 -1.33 -6.76
CA ILE A 177 -5.27 -1.30 -8.22
C ILE A 177 -6.48 -0.48 -8.65
N MET A 178 -6.25 0.56 -9.43
CA MET A 178 -7.32 1.24 -10.16
C MET A 178 -7.42 0.66 -11.57
N LEU A 179 -8.56 0.08 -11.88
CA LEU A 179 -8.94 -0.31 -13.23
C LEU A 179 -9.72 0.82 -13.90
N LYS A 180 -9.69 0.84 -15.23
CA LYS A 180 -10.40 1.86 -16.01
C LYS A 180 -11.90 1.78 -15.73
N ASN A 181 -12.48 2.85 -15.20
CA ASN A 181 -13.91 3.00 -14.88
C ASN A 181 -14.46 2.09 -13.76
N GLU A 182 -13.60 1.48 -12.94
CA GLU A 182 -14.06 0.64 -11.83
C GLU A 182 -13.61 1.20 -10.46
N PHE A 183 -14.18 0.64 -9.40
CA PHE A 183 -13.74 0.94 -8.04
C PHE A 183 -12.35 0.35 -7.80
N PRO A 184 -11.48 1.06 -7.05
CA PRO A 184 -10.17 0.54 -6.69
C PRO A 184 -10.28 -0.76 -5.90
N ILE A 185 -9.50 -1.76 -6.31
CA ILE A 185 -9.37 -3.04 -5.62
C ILE A 185 -8.22 -2.92 -4.62
N ILE A 186 -8.48 -3.16 -3.34
CA ILE A 186 -7.48 -3.08 -2.27
C ILE A 186 -7.22 -4.48 -1.71
N LYS A 187 -5.95 -4.83 -1.52
CA LYS A 187 -5.50 -6.05 -0.82
C LYS A 187 -4.48 -5.70 0.26
N TYR A 188 -4.55 -6.40 1.39
CA TYR A 188 -3.60 -6.29 2.48
C TYR A 188 -2.82 -7.59 2.63
N SER A 189 -1.57 -7.50 3.03
CA SER A 189 -0.67 -8.65 3.20
C SER A 189 0.43 -8.32 4.18
N TYR A 190 0.97 -9.31 4.86
CA TYR A 190 2.08 -9.13 5.80
C TYR A 190 3.03 -10.33 5.78
N PHE A 191 4.19 -10.19 6.40
CA PHE A 191 5.04 -11.33 6.75
C PHE A 191 5.69 -11.11 8.11
N MET A 192 6.03 -12.20 8.79
CA MET A 192 6.92 -12.20 9.96
C MET A 192 7.99 -13.28 9.76
N GLN A 193 9.24 -12.92 9.97
CA GLN A 193 10.41 -13.80 9.83
C GLN A 193 11.41 -13.52 10.92
#